data_AF-A0A9D2SIZ7-F1
#
_entry.id   AF-A0A9D2SIZ7-F1
#
_cell.length_a   1.000
_cell.length_b   1.000
_cell.length_c   1.000
_cell.angle_alpha   90.00
_cell.angle_beta   90.00
_cell.angle_gamma   90.00
#
_symmetry.space_group_name_H-M   'P 1'
#
loop_
_entity.id
_entity.type
_entity.pdbx_description
1 polymer ?
#
loop_
_entity_poly.entity_id
_entity_poly.type
_entity_poly.pdbx_seq_one_letter_code
_entity_poly.pdbx_strand_id
1 'polypeptide(L)'
;MPVLEELIARAQAYFGEGLKDIVVLHVNHCMDNSFYFSELLNRLFFRAVFVGAPYNENTVGRGWSFPAYYGKRTRQSCQLWREDSCFFQGPMPFMEAVERMIEEALQRDLLPLIESGKRLLVLEDGGYHYPVLGRLLERRPELAAQICGSVEQTASGTARCRAYGREHRFFYPCGSISRSDIKMHLESRFIGHRVVEVLAYFLYSANTFIDFHHILLLGYGIVGRQVALDLQSRSCAVSVWETDGRIAESARKDGHQVVQAVTPELFSADTIVIGSTGAAAFTDEMLNAFFAGSARHLYLASASSQDWEFKRFLEMASGSRPWPEGVSLLERREASCYEQYIFRCPRGTREVFLIAEGLPVNFYPKDGISLTYSVIDLIFAEMLSMGLSFCFGDWKKRLWLLGSSQDFSPFLSERELAALWFSFYHLTGFEQAQGVPESHPQADYLRARVLEGSGKDC
;
A
#
# COMPACT_ATOMS: atom_id res chain seq x y z
N MET A 1 -5.02 -10.25 17.84
CA MET A 1 -4.62 -8.83 17.68
C MET A 1 -5.12 -8.11 18.93
N PRO A 2 -4.38 -8.19 20.05
CA PRO A 2 -4.83 -7.74 21.36
C PRO A 2 -5.06 -6.24 21.46
N VAL A 3 -4.35 -5.39 20.71
CA VAL A 3 -4.59 -3.94 20.75
C VAL A 3 -5.95 -3.61 20.16
N LEU A 4 -6.26 -4.21 19.00
CA LEU A 4 -7.56 -4.11 18.36
C LEU A 4 -8.68 -4.68 19.25
N GLU A 5 -8.48 -5.82 19.89
CA GLU A 5 -9.46 -6.40 20.82
C GLU A 5 -9.71 -5.50 22.04
N GLU A 6 -8.66 -4.89 22.60
CA GLU A 6 -8.79 -3.91 23.69
C GLU A 6 -9.57 -2.66 23.24
N LEU A 7 -9.29 -2.13 22.04
CA LEU A 7 -10.06 -1.01 21.47
C LEU A 7 -11.53 -1.39 21.28
N ILE A 8 -11.82 -2.60 20.82
CA ILE A 8 -13.18 -3.13 20.67
C ILE A 8 -13.89 -3.20 22.02
N ALA A 9 -13.23 -3.74 23.06
CA ALA A 9 -13.79 -3.82 24.40
C ALA A 9 -14.15 -2.43 24.96
N ARG A 10 -13.27 -1.44 24.78
CA ARG A 10 -13.53 -0.04 25.17
C ARG A 10 -14.68 0.57 24.38
N ALA A 11 -14.72 0.36 23.06
CA ALA A 11 -15.80 0.86 22.21
C ALA A 11 -17.15 0.27 22.62
N GLN A 12 -17.22 -1.03 22.92
CA GLN A 12 -18.42 -1.69 23.42
C GLN A 12 -18.88 -1.11 24.75
N ALA A 13 -17.95 -0.90 25.70
CA ALA A 13 -18.26 -0.31 26.99
C ALA A 13 -18.80 1.12 26.89
N TYR A 14 -18.33 1.90 25.91
CA TYR A 14 -18.69 3.31 25.78
C TYR A 14 -19.93 3.56 24.91
N PHE A 15 -20.04 2.92 23.75
CA PHE A 15 -21.14 3.16 22.80
C PHE A 15 -22.31 2.18 22.95
N GLY A 16 -22.09 1.03 23.60
CA GLY A 16 -23.11 0.02 23.83
C GLY A 16 -23.88 -0.36 22.56
N GLU A 17 -25.21 -0.37 22.66
CA GLU A 17 -26.11 -0.76 21.57
C GLU A 17 -26.05 0.16 20.35
N GLY A 18 -25.54 1.39 20.46
CA GLY A 18 -25.40 2.31 19.30
C GLY A 18 -24.48 1.76 18.21
N LEU A 19 -23.58 0.83 18.54
CA LEU A 19 -22.74 0.11 17.58
C LEU A 19 -23.59 -0.80 16.67
N LYS A 20 -24.73 -1.30 17.15
CA LYS A 20 -25.65 -2.16 16.38
C LYS A 20 -26.52 -1.38 15.40
N ASP A 21 -26.34 -0.06 15.28
CA ASP A 21 -26.91 0.74 14.20
C ASP A 21 -26.00 0.89 12.99
N ILE A 22 -24.75 0.42 13.10
CA ILE A 22 -23.76 0.55 12.05
C ILE A 22 -23.63 -0.77 11.29
N VAL A 23 -23.55 -0.69 9.97
CA VAL A 23 -23.09 -1.74 9.07
C VAL A 23 -21.75 -1.32 8.47
N VAL A 24 -20.87 -2.28 8.21
CA VAL A 24 -19.52 -2.02 7.72
C VAL A 24 -19.32 -2.65 6.36
N LEU A 25 -18.82 -1.87 5.40
CA LEU A 25 -18.15 -2.38 4.22
C LEU A 25 -16.65 -2.37 4.48
N HIS A 26 -16.02 -3.54 4.54
CA HIS A 26 -14.59 -3.68 4.72
C HIS A 26 -13.95 -4.17 3.41
N VAL A 27 -13.21 -3.29 2.73
CA VAL A 27 -12.48 -3.62 1.51
C VAL A 27 -11.00 -3.73 1.86
N ASN A 28 -10.41 -4.90 1.64
CA ASN A 28 -9.00 -5.14 1.98
C ASN A 28 -8.38 -6.22 1.09
N HIS A 29 -7.09 -6.50 1.27
CA HIS A 29 -6.44 -7.67 0.70
C HIS A 29 -7.12 -8.96 1.19
N CYS A 30 -7.22 -9.95 0.28
CA CYS A 30 -7.73 -11.29 0.59
C CYS A 30 -6.69 -12.07 1.42
N MET A 31 -6.69 -11.86 2.74
CA MET A 31 -5.72 -12.42 3.68
C MET A 31 -6.38 -12.75 5.03
N ASP A 32 -5.81 -13.73 5.73
CA ASP A 32 -6.33 -14.21 7.02
C ASP A 32 -6.42 -13.12 8.11
N ASN A 33 -5.48 -12.17 8.13
CA ASN A 33 -5.52 -11.02 9.04
C ASN A 33 -6.74 -10.10 8.76
N SER A 34 -7.07 -9.86 7.49
CA SER A 34 -8.25 -9.12 7.06
C SER A 34 -9.55 -9.85 7.39
N PHE A 35 -9.55 -11.19 7.29
CA PHE A 35 -10.71 -12.00 7.66
C PHE A 35 -10.97 -11.94 9.17
N TYR A 36 -9.92 -12.09 9.97
CA TYR A 36 -10.02 -11.95 11.43
C TYR A 36 -10.48 -10.55 11.84
N PHE A 37 -9.99 -9.48 11.20
CA PHE A 37 -10.51 -8.13 11.44
C PHE A 37 -11.99 -8.01 11.06
N SER A 38 -12.41 -8.57 9.93
CA SER A 38 -13.82 -8.59 9.50
C SER A 38 -14.73 -9.33 10.48
N GLU A 39 -14.25 -10.43 11.07
CA GLU A 39 -14.97 -11.17 12.10
C GLU A 39 -15.16 -10.33 13.37
N LEU A 40 -14.11 -9.62 13.80
CA LEU A 40 -14.18 -8.70 14.93
C LEU A 40 -15.13 -7.53 14.66
N LEU A 41 -15.12 -6.96 13.45
CA LEU A 41 -16.07 -5.94 13.02
C LEU A 41 -17.52 -6.47 13.02
N ASN A 42 -17.73 -7.69 12.54
CA ASN A 42 -19.05 -8.33 12.52
C ASN A 42 -19.60 -8.58 13.94
N ARG A 43 -18.72 -8.89 14.89
CA ARG A 43 -19.07 -9.02 16.31
C ARG A 43 -19.37 -7.66 16.96
N LEU A 44 -18.62 -6.62 16.59
CA LEU A 44 -18.77 -5.27 17.14
C LEU A 44 -20.05 -4.59 16.64
N PHE A 45 -20.24 -4.52 15.32
CA PHE A 45 -21.31 -3.78 14.67
C PHE A 45 -22.55 -4.65 14.39
N PHE A 46 -23.55 -4.12 13.67
CA PHE A 46 -24.72 -4.92 13.25
C PHE A 46 -24.33 -6.03 12.27
N ARG A 47 -23.50 -5.65 11.29
CA ARG A 47 -23.01 -6.54 10.24
C ARG A 47 -21.76 -5.95 9.61
N ALA A 48 -20.78 -6.80 9.31
CA ALA A 48 -19.69 -6.48 8.41
C ALA A 48 -19.83 -7.28 7.11
N VAL A 49 -19.52 -6.65 5.98
CA VAL A 49 -19.42 -7.30 4.66
C VAL A 49 -18.01 -7.09 4.14
N PHE A 50 -17.34 -8.19 3.82
CA PHE A 50 -15.95 -8.18 3.37
C PHE A 50 -15.87 -8.22 1.84
N VAL A 51 -14.99 -7.39 1.27
CA VAL A 51 -14.60 -7.43 -0.14
C VAL A 51 -13.08 -7.58 -0.22
N GLY A 52 -12.63 -8.75 -0.67
CA GLY A 52 -11.22 -9.08 -0.89
C GLY A 52 -10.77 -8.64 -2.28
N ALA A 53 -9.96 -7.58 -2.35
CA ALA A 53 -9.34 -7.15 -3.59
C ALA A 53 -8.43 -8.28 -4.16
N PRO A 54 -8.54 -8.63 -5.45
CA PRO A 54 -7.94 -9.84 -6.02
C PRO A 54 -6.48 -9.61 -6.43
N TYR A 55 -5.67 -9.21 -5.46
CA TYR A 55 -4.22 -9.00 -5.64
C TYR A 55 -3.45 -10.31 -5.73
N ASN A 56 -3.99 -11.37 -5.15
CA ASN A 56 -3.41 -12.71 -5.09
C ASN A 56 -4.48 -13.76 -5.43
N GLU A 57 -4.09 -15.02 -5.44
CA GLU A 57 -4.99 -16.15 -5.70
C GLU A 57 -5.71 -16.65 -4.43
N ASN A 58 -5.58 -15.92 -3.31
CA ASN A 58 -6.17 -16.34 -2.04
C ASN A 58 -7.68 -16.33 -2.10
N THR A 59 -8.27 -17.27 -1.37
CA THR A 59 -9.72 -17.42 -1.25
C THR A 59 -10.16 -17.17 0.18
N VAL A 60 -11.41 -16.76 0.36
CA VAL A 60 -12.00 -16.68 1.69
C VAL A 60 -12.40 -18.09 2.14
N GLY A 61 -11.78 -18.56 3.23
CA GLY A 61 -12.06 -19.88 3.80
C GLY A 61 -13.49 -20.01 4.34
N ARG A 62 -13.89 -21.24 4.69
CA ARG A 62 -15.18 -21.51 5.34
C ARG A 62 -15.09 -21.23 6.84
N GLY A 63 -16.20 -20.81 7.46
CA GLY A 63 -16.34 -20.68 8.92
C GLY A 63 -16.37 -19.24 9.44
N TRP A 64 -16.22 -18.24 8.58
CA TRP A 64 -16.41 -16.84 8.93
C TRP A 64 -17.90 -16.48 9.03
N SER A 65 -18.25 -15.56 9.94
CA SER A 65 -19.65 -15.18 10.21
C SER A 65 -20.16 -13.99 9.38
N PHE A 66 -19.35 -13.51 8.44
CA PHE A 66 -19.65 -12.36 7.57
C PHE A 66 -19.78 -12.78 6.10
N PRO A 67 -20.63 -12.09 5.30
CA PRO A 67 -20.62 -12.25 3.85
C PRO A 67 -19.30 -11.77 3.27
N ALA A 68 -18.76 -12.53 2.33
CA ALA A 68 -17.47 -12.24 1.73
C ALA A 68 -17.53 -12.32 0.20
N TYR A 69 -16.98 -11.29 -0.44
CA TYR A 69 -16.81 -11.20 -1.88
C TYR A 69 -15.32 -11.24 -2.19
N TYR A 70 -14.88 -12.07 -3.14
CA TYR A 70 -13.47 -12.17 -3.49
C TYR A 70 -13.30 -12.59 -4.96
N GLY A 71 -12.17 -12.21 -5.54
CA GLY A 71 -11.84 -12.54 -6.92
C GLY A 71 -10.68 -13.52 -7.03
N LYS A 72 -10.76 -14.45 -7.99
CA LYS A 72 -9.62 -15.26 -8.45
C LYS A 72 -9.20 -14.75 -9.81
N ARG A 73 -7.95 -14.31 -9.97
CA ARG A 73 -7.47 -13.68 -11.20
C ARG A 73 -6.28 -14.43 -11.79
N THR A 74 -6.33 -14.63 -13.10
CA THR A 74 -5.20 -15.06 -13.93
C THR A 74 -4.83 -13.96 -14.92
N ARG A 75 -3.77 -14.14 -15.72
CA ARG A 75 -3.39 -13.19 -16.78
C ARG A 75 -4.50 -12.94 -17.82
N GLN A 76 -5.44 -13.87 -18.01
CA GLN A 76 -6.45 -13.82 -19.09
C GLN A 76 -7.91 -13.78 -18.61
N SER A 77 -8.18 -14.07 -17.34
CA SER A 77 -9.55 -14.18 -16.83
C SER A 77 -9.64 -13.81 -15.35
N CYS A 78 -10.82 -13.38 -14.95
CA CYS A 78 -11.18 -13.14 -13.57
C CYS A 78 -12.49 -13.87 -13.25
N GLN A 79 -12.56 -14.48 -12.07
CA GLN A 79 -13.79 -14.99 -11.49
C GLN A 79 -14.10 -14.21 -10.22
N LEU A 80 -15.33 -13.76 -10.05
CA LEU A 80 -15.78 -13.09 -8.83
C LEU A 80 -16.78 -13.97 -8.09
N TRP A 81 -16.56 -14.10 -6.80
CA TRP A 81 -17.26 -15.03 -5.93
C TRP A 81 -17.89 -14.27 -4.77
N ARG A 82 -19.07 -14.73 -4.36
CA ARG A 82 -19.65 -14.45 -3.05
C ARG A 82 -19.69 -15.77 -2.30
N GLU A 83 -18.88 -15.90 -1.26
CA GLU A 83 -18.72 -17.16 -0.52
C GLU A 83 -18.39 -18.33 -1.47
N ASP A 84 -19.25 -19.34 -1.57
CA ASP A 84 -19.10 -20.50 -2.46
C ASP A 84 -19.77 -20.31 -3.85
N SER A 85 -20.32 -19.13 -4.15
CA SER A 85 -21.06 -18.86 -5.40
C SER A 85 -20.34 -17.89 -6.34
N CYS A 86 -19.91 -18.38 -7.51
CA CYS A 86 -19.39 -17.54 -8.59
C CYS A 86 -20.53 -16.75 -9.24
N PHE A 87 -20.41 -15.42 -9.29
CA PHE A 87 -21.41 -14.55 -9.93
C PHE A 87 -20.89 -13.86 -11.19
N PHE A 88 -19.59 -13.95 -11.46
CA PHE A 88 -18.99 -13.44 -12.69
C PHE A 88 -17.80 -14.30 -13.11
N GLN A 89 -17.69 -14.57 -14.40
CA GLN A 89 -16.52 -15.20 -15.01
C GLN A 89 -16.27 -14.57 -16.39
N GLY A 90 -15.09 -14.00 -16.58
CA GLY A 90 -14.72 -13.38 -17.86
C GLY A 90 -13.46 -12.53 -17.78
N PRO A 91 -13.03 -11.91 -18.90
CA PRO A 91 -11.97 -10.92 -18.88
C PRO A 91 -12.46 -9.67 -18.15
N MET A 92 -11.71 -9.22 -17.14
CA MET A 92 -12.02 -8.00 -16.40
C MET A 92 -10.75 -7.35 -15.84
N PRO A 93 -10.55 -6.04 -16.04
CA PRO A 93 -9.47 -5.30 -15.39
C PRO A 93 -9.57 -5.34 -13.86
N PHE A 94 -8.45 -5.17 -13.18
CA PHE A 94 -8.38 -5.20 -11.72
C PHE A 94 -9.39 -4.25 -11.05
N MET A 95 -9.39 -2.97 -11.49
CA MET A 95 -10.23 -1.93 -10.90
C MET A 95 -11.72 -2.29 -11.01
N GLU A 96 -12.13 -2.67 -12.22
CA GLU A 96 -13.50 -3.07 -12.52
C GLU A 96 -13.92 -4.29 -11.69
N ALA A 97 -13.02 -5.25 -11.47
CA ALA A 97 -13.29 -6.42 -10.63
C ALA A 97 -13.59 -6.04 -9.18
N VAL A 98 -12.79 -5.14 -8.59
CA VAL A 98 -13.02 -4.68 -7.22
C VAL A 98 -14.29 -3.83 -7.14
N GLU A 99 -14.50 -2.90 -8.08
CA GLU A 99 -15.72 -2.09 -8.13
C GLU A 99 -16.97 -2.95 -8.27
N ARG A 100 -16.94 -3.98 -9.13
CA ARG A 100 -18.06 -4.90 -9.31
C ARG A 100 -18.38 -5.69 -8.05
N MET A 101 -17.36 -6.16 -7.33
CA MET A 101 -17.58 -6.83 -6.03
C MET A 101 -18.17 -5.88 -4.99
N ILE A 102 -17.71 -4.62 -4.93
CA ILE A 102 -18.29 -3.61 -4.04
C ILE A 102 -19.75 -3.32 -4.43
N GLU A 103 -20.06 -3.19 -5.72
CA GLU A 103 -21.44 -2.99 -6.21
C GLU A 103 -22.36 -4.13 -5.76
N GLU A 104 -21.93 -5.37 -5.93
CA GLU A 104 -22.70 -6.55 -5.54
C GLU A 104 -22.85 -6.67 -4.00
N ALA A 105 -21.80 -6.33 -3.24
CA ALA A 105 -21.85 -6.25 -1.78
C ALA A 105 -22.84 -5.17 -1.30
N LEU A 106 -22.79 -4.00 -1.92
CA LEU A 106 -23.71 -2.91 -1.63
C LEU A 106 -25.14 -3.30 -1.95
N GLN A 107 -25.44 -3.76 -3.17
CA GLN A 107 -26.79 -4.07 -3.60
C GLN A 107 -27.44 -5.19 -2.78
N ARG A 108 -26.69 -6.27 -2.52
CA ARG A 108 -27.25 -7.48 -1.95
C ARG A 108 -27.27 -7.49 -0.42
N ASP A 109 -26.20 -7.00 0.22
CA ASP A 109 -25.98 -7.23 1.65
C ASP A 109 -26.03 -5.95 2.51
N LEU A 110 -25.86 -4.75 1.91
CA LEU A 110 -25.82 -3.48 2.66
C LEU A 110 -27.00 -2.56 2.39
N LEU A 111 -27.40 -2.35 1.13
CA LEU A 111 -28.45 -1.40 0.76
C LEU A 111 -29.80 -1.68 1.44
N PRO A 112 -30.28 -2.93 1.56
CA PRO A 112 -31.51 -3.21 2.33
C PRO A 112 -31.40 -2.81 3.80
N LEU A 113 -30.20 -2.90 4.40
CA LEU A 113 -29.95 -2.50 5.78
C LEU A 113 -29.91 -0.99 5.92
N ILE A 114 -29.27 -0.30 4.98
CA ILE A 114 -29.23 1.17 4.93
C ILE A 114 -30.63 1.73 4.76
N GLU A 115 -31.44 1.17 3.86
CA GLU A 115 -32.83 1.59 3.62
C GLU A 115 -33.75 1.33 4.82
N SER A 116 -33.42 0.37 5.68
CA SER A 116 -34.11 0.14 6.96
C SER A 116 -33.61 1.02 8.12
N GLY A 117 -32.67 1.93 7.85
CA GLY A 117 -32.20 2.96 8.78
C GLY A 117 -30.82 2.72 9.39
N LYS A 118 -30.12 1.63 9.03
CA LYS A 118 -28.73 1.42 9.46
C LYS A 118 -27.79 2.40 8.75
N ARG A 119 -26.66 2.71 9.40
CA ARG A 119 -25.65 3.63 8.87
C ARG A 119 -24.43 2.87 8.38
N LEU A 120 -23.83 3.30 7.28
CA LEU A 120 -22.69 2.65 6.65
C LEU A 120 -21.37 3.31 7.08
N LEU A 121 -20.46 2.51 7.63
CA LEU A 121 -19.03 2.82 7.74
C LEU A 121 -18.28 2.06 6.65
N VAL A 122 -17.33 2.73 5.99
CA VAL A 122 -16.44 2.07 5.02
C VAL A 122 -15.02 2.05 5.58
N LEU A 123 -14.42 0.86 5.66
CA LEU A 123 -13.02 0.67 6.03
C LEU A 123 -12.28 0.10 4.81
N GLU A 124 -11.19 0.73 4.41
CA GLU A 124 -10.74 0.63 3.04
C GLU A 124 -9.21 0.58 2.88
N ASP A 125 -8.79 -0.29 1.95
CA ASP A 125 -7.44 -0.40 1.42
C ASP A 125 -7.42 -0.21 -0.12
N GLY A 126 -7.11 1.01 -0.59
CA GLY A 126 -6.87 1.34 -2.00
C GLY A 126 -7.85 2.31 -2.70
N GLY A 127 -8.87 2.83 -2.04
CA GLY A 127 -9.83 3.83 -2.49
C GLY A 127 -10.85 3.35 -3.54
N TYR A 128 -11.18 2.07 -3.59
CA TYR A 128 -12.04 1.47 -4.63
C TYR A 128 -13.53 1.82 -4.50
N HIS A 129 -13.99 2.12 -3.28
CA HIS A 129 -15.40 2.41 -3.03
C HIS A 129 -15.87 3.77 -3.57
N TYR A 130 -14.98 4.75 -3.72
CA TYR A 130 -15.34 6.13 -4.08
C TYR A 130 -16.20 6.23 -5.35
N PRO A 131 -15.80 5.66 -6.51
CA PRO A 131 -16.61 5.71 -7.72
C PRO A 131 -17.95 4.97 -7.56
N VAL A 132 -17.97 3.83 -6.87
CA VAL A 132 -19.18 3.02 -6.69
C VAL A 132 -20.20 3.74 -5.81
N LEU A 133 -19.79 4.16 -4.63
CA LEU A 133 -20.66 4.85 -3.68
C LEU A 133 -21.05 6.23 -4.19
N GLY A 134 -20.16 6.91 -4.92
CA GLY A 134 -20.44 8.15 -5.64
C GLY A 134 -21.62 8.02 -6.60
N ARG A 135 -21.56 7.05 -7.52
CA ARG A 135 -22.65 6.77 -8.48
C ARG A 135 -23.97 6.44 -7.77
N LEU A 136 -23.91 5.71 -6.65
CA LEU A 136 -25.10 5.40 -5.85
C LEU A 136 -25.72 6.67 -5.25
N LEU A 137 -24.91 7.52 -4.62
CA LEU A 137 -25.37 8.74 -3.94
C LEU A 137 -25.81 9.84 -4.92
N GLU A 138 -25.30 9.86 -6.14
CA GLU A 138 -25.84 10.72 -7.20
C GLU A 138 -27.26 10.32 -7.59
N ARG A 139 -27.55 9.02 -7.62
CA ARG A 139 -28.88 8.48 -7.95
C ARG A 139 -29.85 8.50 -6.77
N ARG A 140 -29.33 8.38 -5.55
CA ARG A 140 -30.07 8.26 -4.29
C ARG A 140 -29.46 9.21 -3.22
N PRO A 141 -29.52 10.54 -3.42
CA PRO A 141 -28.84 11.52 -2.57
C PRO A 141 -29.33 11.53 -1.12
N GLU A 142 -30.54 11.05 -0.86
CA GLU A 142 -31.09 10.90 0.48
C GLU A 142 -30.29 9.93 1.35
N LEU A 143 -29.61 8.94 0.74
CA LEU A 143 -28.79 7.96 1.45
C LEU A 143 -27.48 8.54 2.00
N ALA A 144 -27.09 9.75 1.58
CA ALA A 144 -25.85 10.36 2.03
C ALA A 144 -25.84 10.65 3.55
N ALA A 145 -27.01 10.80 4.17
CA ALA A 145 -27.12 11.00 5.63
C ALA A 145 -26.85 9.71 6.43
N GLN A 146 -26.88 8.55 5.77
CA GLN A 146 -26.68 7.25 6.38
C GLN A 146 -25.22 6.81 6.28
N ILE A 147 -24.38 7.52 5.53
CA ILE A 147 -22.95 7.21 5.46
C ILE A 147 -22.24 7.92 6.61
N CYS A 148 -21.73 7.14 7.58
CA CYS A 148 -20.92 7.66 8.68
C CYS A 148 -19.66 8.34 8.16
N GLY A 149 -18.98 7.66 7.24
CA GLY A 149 -17.72 8.10 6.66
C GLY A 149 -16.95 6.91 6.08
N SER A 150 -15.76 7.21 5.56
CA SER A 150 -14.81 6.19 5.10
C SER A 150 -13.43 6.38 5.73
N VAL A 151 -12.69 5.29 5.94
CA VAL A 151 -11.32 5.34 6.44
C VAL A 151 -10.41 4.56 5.49
N GLU A 152 -9.46 5.27 4.88
CA GLU A 152 -8.45 4.75 3.97
C GLU A 152 -7.11 4.53 4.67
N GLN A 153 -6.50 3.37 4.48
CA GLN A 153 -5.19 3.10 5.08
C GLN A 153 -3.99 3.42 4.18
N THR A 154 -4.15 3.38 2.85
CA THR A 154 -3.03 3.50 1.90
C THR A 154 -2.81 4.91 1.38
N ALA A 155 -1.56 5.22 1.04
CA ALA A 155 -1.23 6.48 0.37
C ALA A 155 -1.89 6.58 -1.02
N SER A 156 -1.92 5.47 -1.78
CA SER A 156 -2.53 5.41 -3.12
C SER A 156 -4.04 5.63 -3.08
N GLY A 157 -4.74 4.98 -2.15
CA GLY A 157 -6.17 5.19 -1.96
C GLY A 157 -6.50 6.58 -1.42
N THR A 158 -5.59 7.19 -0.64
CA THR A 158 -5.74 8.59 -0.20
C THR A 158 -5.60 9.56 -1.37
N ALA A 159 -4.67 9.31 -2.30
CA ALA A 159 -4.56 10.06 -3.54
C ALA A 159 -5.82 9.92 -4.40
N ARG A 160 -6.43 8.72 -4.45
CA ARG A 160 -7.70 8.46 -5.14
C ARG A 160 -8.87 9.20 -4.49
N CYS A 161 -8.96 9.22 -3.16
CA CYS A 161 -9.94 10.02 -2.39
C CYS A 161 -9.84 11.51 -2.75
N ARG A 162 -8.62 12.05 -2.78
CA ARG A 162 -8.37 13.45 -3.11
C ARG A 162 -8.74 13.76 -4.55
N ALA A 163 -8.36 12.90 -5.50
CA ALA A 163 -8.74 13.06 -6.90
C ALA A 163 -10.27 13.09 -7.05
N TYR A 164 -10.94 12.13 -6.41
CA TYR A 164 -12.40 12.08 -6.36
C TYR A 164 -13.01 13.37 -5.79
N GLY A 165 -12.48 13.89 -4.68
CA GLY A 165 -12.94 15.14 -4.06
C GLY A 165 -12.62 16.44 -4.82
N ARG A 166 -11.72 16.40 -5.81
CA ARG A 166 -11.47 17.52 -6.72
C ARG A 166 -12.49 17.56 -7.85
N GLU A 167 -12.91 16.38 -8.31
CA GLU A 167 -13.88 16.20 -9.39
C GLU A 167 -15.33 16.28 -8.87
N HIS A 168 -15.56 15.85 -7.63
CA HIS A 168 -16.88 15.72 -7.01
C HIS A 168 -16.91 16.35 -5.62
N ARG A 169 -18.09 16.74 -5.17
CA ARG A 169 -18.28 17.12 -3.76
C ARG A 169 -18.28 15.88 -2.88
N PHE A 170 -17.58 15.90 -1.76
CA PHE A 170 -17.68 14.84 -0.75
C PHE A 170 -19.11 14.76 -0.18
N PHE A 171 -19.71 13.58 -0.29
CA PHE A 171 -21.05 13.29 0.25
C PHE A 171 -21.03 12.99 1.77
N TYR A 172 -19.89 12.57 2.30
CA TYR A 172 -19.65 12.13 3.68
C TYR A 172 -18.21 12.48 4.10
N PRO A 173 -17.85 12.44 5.40
CA PRO A 173 -16.46 12.64 5.81
C PRO A 173 -15.58 11.46 5.37
N CYS A 174 -14.42 11.77 4.82
CA CYS A 174 -13.44 10.78 4.40
C CYS A 174 -12.19 10.95 5.25
N GLY A 175 -11.70 9.87 5.84
CA GLY A 175 -10.52 9.84 6.68
C GLY A 175 -9.41 9.03 6.03
N SER A 176 -8.16 9.39 6.33
CA SER A 176 -7.02 8.59 5.97
C SER A 176 -6.04 8.48 7.13
N ILE A 177 -5.63 7.24 7.39
CA ILE A 177 -4.58 6.93 8.37
C ILE A 177 -3.21 6.82 7.70
N SER A 178 -3.11 6.87 6.35
CA SER A 178 -1.88 6.62 5.59
C SER A 178 -0.65 7.46 5.97
N ARG A 179 -0.86 8.57 6.71
CA ARG A 179 0.16 9.47 7.23
C ARG A 179 0.05 9.69 8.76
N SER A 180 -0.54 8.73 9.47
CA SER A 180 -0.48 8.69 10.93
C SER A 180 0.95 8.51 11.40
N ASP A 181 1.22 8.86 12.65
CA ASP A 181 2.53 8.67 13.27
C ASP A 181 2.90 7.18 13.32
N ILE A 182 1.94 6.29 13.60
CA ILE A 182 2.17 4.84 13.56
C ILE A 182 2.56 4.38 12.14
N LYS A 183 1.83 4.78 11.09
CA LYS A 183 2.17 4.42 9.70
C LYS A 183 3.53 4.97 9.29
N MET A 184 3.83 6.21 9.65
CA MET A 184 5.04 6.89 9.22
C MET A 184 6.29 6.47 9.99
N HIS A 185 6.17 6.08 11.25
CA HIS A 185 7.32 5.92 12.15
C HIS A 185 7.50 4.49 12.66
N LEU A 186 6.44 3.68 12.73
CA LEU A 186 6.50 2.27 13.14
C LEU A 186 6.37 1.34 11.93
N GLU A 187 5.24 1.37 11.24
CA GLU A 187 4.95 0.45 10.13
C GLU A 187 6.01 0.51 9.03
N SER A 188 6.40 1.73 8.64
CA SER A 188 7.38 1.99 7.60
C SER A 188 8.72 1.26 7.82
N ARG A 189 9.14 1.11 9.08
CA ARG A 189 10.38 0.40 9.45
C ARG A 189 10.27 -1.08 9.09
N PHE A 190 9.16 -1.71 9.48
CA PHE A 190 8.90 -3.12 9.19
C PHE A 190 8.78 -3.35 7.68
N ILE A 191 8.11 -2.46 6.95
CA ILE A 191 8.04 -2.53 5.48
C ILE A 191 9.43 -2.43 4.86
N GLY A 192 10.21 -1.40 5.24
CA GLY A 192 11.55 -1.19 4.69
C GLY A 192 12.48 -2.39 4.92
N HIS A 193 12.52 -2.91 6.15
CA HIS A 193 13.31 -4.11 6.47
C HIS A 193 12.82 -5.33 5.67
N ARG A 194 11.50 -5.53 5.59
CA ARG A 194 10.94 -6.68 4.88
C ARG A 194 11.27 -6.66 3.39
N VAL A 195 11.24 -5.49 2.77
CA VAL A 195 11.67 -5.29 1.37
C VAL A 195 13.11 -5.75 1.19
N VAL A 196 14.03 -5.29 2.04
CA VAL A 196 15.45 -5.62 1.95
C VAL A 196 15.71 -7.11 2.24
N GLU A 197 15.05 -7.69 3.23
CA GLU A 197 15.13 -9.13 3.54
C GLU A 197 14.70 -10.01 2.37
N VAL A 198 13.53 -9.74 1.79
CA VAL A 198 13.00 -10.55 0.68
C VAL A 198 13.83 -10.34 -0.58
N LEU A 199 14.25 -9.10 -0.87
CA LEU A 199 15.15 -8.82 -1.97
C LEU A 199 16.47 -9.57 -1.83
N ALA A 200 17.09 -9.53 -0.65
CA ALA A 200 18.32 -10.28 -0.38
C ALA A 200 18.13 -11.78 -0.63
N TYR A 201 17.02 -12.36 -0.18
CA TYR A 201 16.67 -13.75 -0.44
C TYR A 201 16.49 -14.06 -1.94
N PHE A 202 15.80 -13.21 -2.70
CA PHE A 202 15.60 -13.40 -4.13
C PHE A 202 16.89 -13.26 -4.94
N LEU A 203 17.82 -12.39 -4.53
CA LEU A 203 19.10 -12.23 -5.19
C LEU A 203 19.96 -13.52 -5.16
N TYR A 204 19.85 -14.35 -4.13
CA TYR A 204 20.48 -15.68 -4.13
C TYR A 204 19.98 -16.58 -5.26
N SER A 205 18.70 -16.50 -5.62
CA SER A 205 18.13 -17.24 -6.76
C SER A 205 18.65 -16.72 -8.10
N ALA A 206 19.04 -15.44 -8.16
CA ALA A 206 19.73 -14.84 -9.29
C ALA A 206 21.27 -15.04 -9.23
N ASN A 207 21.75 -15.94 -8.36
CA ASN A 207 23.17 -16.24 -8.16
C ASN A 207 24.02 -14.98 -7.82
N THR A 208 23.46 -14.07 -7.01
CA THR A 208 24.15 -12.91 -6.44
C THR A 208 23.73 -12.68 -4.98
N PHE A 209 24.21 -11.60 -4.37
CA PHE A 209 23.90 -11.17 -3.01
C PHE A 209 23.66 -9.65 -2.99
N ILE A 210 23.18 -9.10 -1.88
CA ILE A 210 22.87 -7.66 -1.80
C ILE A 210 24.05 -6.81 -1.30
N ASP A 211 24.84 -7.35 -0.38
CA ASP A 211 25.93 -6.65 0.29
C ASP A 211 26.96 -6.10 -0.70
N PHE A 212 27.57 -4.96 -0.37
CA PHE A 212 28.59 -4.26 -1.18
C PHE A 212 28.14 -3.78 -2.57
N HIS A 213 26.92 -4.07 -3.01
CA HIS A 213 26.43 -3.57 -4.29
C HIS A 213 26.21 -2.06 -4.25
N HIS A 214 26.29 -1.46 -5.44
CA HIS A 214 25.76 -0.12 -5.64
C HIS A 214 24.23 -0.18 -5.72
N ILE A 215 23.56 0.65 -4.93
CA ILE A 215 22.12 0.79 -4.90
C ILE A 215 21.75 2.14 -5.48
N LEU A 216 20.88 2.12 -6.49
CA LEU A 216 20.17 3.32 -6.93
C LEU A 216 18.74 3.27 -6.37
N LEU A 217 18.51 4.02 -5.30
CA LEU A 217 17.19 4.13 -4.68
C LEU A 217 16.39 5.25 -5.33
N LEU A 218 15.25 4.91 -5.93
CA LEU A 218 14.32 5.86 -6.52
C LEU A 218 13.27 6.25 -5.47
N GLY A 219 13.30 7.52 -5.07
CA GLY A 219 12.47 8.06 -4.00
C GLY A 219 13.10 7.86 -2.62
N TYR A 220 13.06 8.91 -1.80
CA TYR A 220 13.55 8.91 -0.42
C TYR A 220 12.46 9.33 0.57
N GLY A 221 11.21 8.98 0.26
CA GLY A 221 10.08 9.19 1.15
C GLY A 221 10.12 8.28 2.40
N ILE A 222 8.96 8.08 3.00
CA ILE A 222 8.82 7.31 4.26
C ILE A 222 9.41 5.89 4.17
N VAL A 223 9.04 5.12 3.14
CA VAL A 223 9.57 3.75 2.94
C VAL A 223 11.00 3.79 2.41
N GLY A 224 11.29 4.63 1.42
CA GLY A 224 12.61 4.75 0.80
C GLY A 224 13.71 5.02 1.82
N ARG A 225 13.48 5.92 2.78
CA ARG A 225 14.44 6.17 3.87
C ARG A 225 14.73 4.92 4.70
N GLN A 226 13.71 4.14 5.06
CA GLN A 226 13.90 2.91 5.86
C GLN A 226 14.67 1.84 5.08
N VAL A 227 14.39 1.70 3.79
CA VAL A 227 15.17 0.83 2.89
C VAL A 227 16.64 1.29 2.84
N ALA A 228 16.89 2.59 2.71
CA ALA A 228 18.25 3.13 2.64
C ALA A 228 19.06 2.90 3.92
N LEU A 229 18.43 3.09 5.09
CA LEU A 229 19.06 2.85 6.40
C LEU A 229 19.43 1.38 6.60
N ASP A 230 18.56 0.45 6.21
CA ASP A 230 18.87 -0.99 6.29
C ASP A 230 20.01 -1.37 5.32
N LEU A 231 19.99 -0.86 4.09
CA LEU A 231 21.05 -1.11 3.11
C LEU A 231 22.41 -0.55 3.51
N GLN A 232 22.46 0.60 4.22
CA GLN A 232 23.71 1.11 4.80
C GLN A 232 24.34 0.09 5.77
N SER A 233 23.52 -0.63 6.56
CA SER A 233 24.02 -1.66 7.47
C SER A 233 24.65 -2.87 6.75
N ARG A 234 24.33 -3.05 5.46
CA ARG A 234 24.83 -4.11 4.58
C ARG A 234 26.02 -3.69 3.71
N SER A 235 26.72 -2.63 4.11
CA SER A 235 27.86 -2.06 3.37
C SER A 235 27.56 -1.70 1.91
N CYS A 236 26.29 -1.45 1.58
CA CYS A 236 25.88 -1.04 0.24
C CYS A 236 26.21 0.43 0.01
N ALA A 237 26.65 0.78 -1.20
CA ALA A 237 26.81 2.17 -1.61
C ALA A 237 25.46 2.69 -2.11
N VAL A 238 24.76 3.53 -1.33
CA VAL A 238 23.42 4.00 -1.67
C VAL A 238 23.47 5.39 -2.31
N SER A 239 23.06 5.47 -3.58
CA SER A 239 22.74 6.71 -4.28
C SER A 239 21.22 6.89 -4.38
N VAL A 240 20.75 8.12 -4.28
CA VAL A 240 19.32 8.47 -4.23
C VAL A 240 18.95 9.34 -5.42
N TRP A 241 17.88 8.95 -6.12
CA TRP A 241 17.19 9.79 -7.09
C TRP A 241 15.89 10.32 -6.46
N GLU A 242 15.85 11.63 -6.18
CA GLU A 242 14.71 12.30 -5.53
C GLU A 242 14.43 13.64 -6.21
N THR A 243 13.19 13.85 -6.61
CA THR A 243 12.75 15.04 -7.34
C THR A 243 12.33 16.18 -6.41
N ASP A 244 11.94 15.86 -5.18
CA ASP A 244 11.63 16.87 -4.16
C ASP A 244 12.90 17.35 -3.44
N GLY A 245 13.24 18.63 -3.62
CA GLY A 245 14.44 19.22 -3.04
C GLY A 245 14.54 19.14 -1.50
N ARG A 246 13.42 19.14 -0.76
CA ARG A 246 13.42 19.02 0.70
C ARG A 246 13.71 17.59 1.14
N ILE A 247 13.13 16.62 0.43
CA ILE A 247 13.37 15.19 0.70
C ILE A 247 14.80 14.80 0.28
N ALA A 248 15.28 15.31 -0.85
CA ALA A 248 16.66 15.13 -1.30
C ALA A 248 17.66 15.68 -0.28
N GLU A 249 17.36 16.81 0.36
CA GLU A 249 18.20 17.36 1.42
C GLU A 249 18.24 16.48 2.66
N SER A 250 17.14 15.80 3.00
CA SER A 250 17.14 14.76 4.04
C SER A 250 18.06 13.59 3.68
N ALA A 251 18.02 13.10 2.43
CA ALA A 251 18.92 12.05 1.98
C ALA A 251 20.40 12.43 2.10
N ARG A 252 20.76 13.68 1.77
CA ARG A 252 22.15 14.19 1.96
C ARG A 252 22.56 14.21 3.43
N LYS A 253 21.68 14.66 4.32
CA LYS A 253 21.92 14.70 5.76
C LYS A 253 22.10 13.31 6.37
N ASP A 254 21.38 12.32 5.84
CA ASP A 254 21.53 10.90 6.20
C ASP A 254 22.78 10.25 5.54
N GLY A 255 23.60 11.02 4.81
CA GLY A 255 24.89 10.58 4.27
C GLY A 255 24.83 9.95 2.89
N HIS A 256 23.71 10.03 2.18
CA HIS A 256 23.56 9.45 0.85
C HIS A 256 23.94 10.43 -0.27
N GLN A 257 24.48 9.89 -1.36
CA GLN A 257 24.73 10.67 -2.57
C GLN A 257 23.42 10.90 -3.33
N VAL A 258 22.99 12.16 -3.45
CA VAL A 258 21.85 12.51 -4.32
C VAL A 258 22.30 12.71 -5.76
N VAL A 259 21.81 11.84 -6.65
CA VAL A 259 22.09 11.85 -8.08
C VAL A 259 21.53 13.13 -8.71
N GLN A 260 22.38 13.93 -9.36
CA GLN A 260 21.98 15.18 -10.02
C GLN A 260 21.65 15.01 -11.50
N ALA A 261 22.26 14.01 -12.15
CA ALA A 261 22.07 13.69 -13.55
C ALA A 261 22.28 12.18 -13.76
N VAL A 262 21.47 11.60 -14.66
CA VAL A 262 21.60 10.20 -15.04
C VAL A 262 22.70 10.09 -16.10
N THR A 263 23.79 9.42 -15.76
CA THR A 263 24.97 9.29 -16.61
C THR A 263 25.44 7.83 -16.63
N PRO A 264 26.18 7.39 -17.67
CA PRO A 264 26.70 6.03 -17.74
C PRO A 264 27.57 5.63 -16.53
N GLU A 265 28.21 6.61 -15.88
CA GLU A 265 29.02 6.42 -14.67
C GLU A 265 28.18 5.94 -13.47
N LEU A 266 26.88 6.25 -13.43
CA LEU A 266 25.97 5.71 -12.43
C LEU A 266 25.86 4.18 -12.49
N PHE A 267 26.17 3.61 -13.66
CA PHE A 267 26.18 2.18 -13.93
C PHE A 267 27.60 1.71 -14.26
N SER A 268 28.60 2.18 -13.51
CA SER A 268 29.98 1.72 -13.67
C SER A 268 30.22 0.31 -13.11
N ALA A 269 29.38 -0.13 -12.18
CA ALA A 269 29.37 -1.45 -11.56
C ALA A 269 27.94 -2.01 -11.54
N ASP A 270 27.80 -3.33 -11.32
CA ASP A 270 26.48 -3.95 -11.23
C ASP A 270 25.63 -3.27 -10.17
N THR A 271 24.41 -2.89 -10.56
CA THR A 271 23.57 -1.96 -9.81
C THR A 271 22.24 -2.60 -9.48
N ILE A 272 21.78 -2.41 -8.25
CA ILE A 272 20.42 -2.76 -7.82
C ILE A 272 19.62 -1.47 -7.75
N VAL A 273 18.59 -1.36 -8.58
CA VAL A 273 17.63 -0.26 -8.56
C VAL A 273 16.43 -0.66 -7.71
N ILE A 274 16.15 0.12 -6.67
CA ILE A 274 15.00 -0.09 -5.80
C ILE A 274 14.04 1.08 -5.96
N GLY A 275 12.80 0.80 -6.37
CA GLY A 275 11.78 1.82 -6.55
C GLY A 275 10.87 1.96 -5.33
N SER A 276 10.70 3.18 -4.80
CA SER A 276 9.89 3.46 -3.59
C SER A 276 9.02 4.71 -3.71
N THR A 277 8.75 5.16 -4.94
CA THR A 277 8.02 6.40 -5.25
C THR A 277 6.50 6.24 -5.25
N GLY A 278 5.98 5.03 -5.50
CA GLY A 278 4.55 4.82 -5.75
C GLY A 278 4.09 5.44 -7.07
N ALA A 279 4.99 5.56 -8.05
CA ALA A 279 4.78 6.16 -9.38
C ALA A 279 5.89 5.71 -10.34
N ALA A 280 5.70 5.90 -11.65
CA ALA A 280 6.71 5.57 -12.64
C ALA A 280 7.99 6.40 -12.45
N ALA A 281 9.08 5.72 -12.07
CA ALA A 281 10.32 6.37 -11.64
C ALA A 281 11.55 5.88 -12.39
N PHE A 282 11.58 4.62 -12.84
CA PHE A 282 12.65 4.12 -13.67
C PHE A 282 12.45 4.59 -15.12
N THR A 283 13.35 5.45 -15.59
CA THR A 283 13.18 6.18 -16.86
C THR A 283 13.93 5.54 -18.02
N ASP A 284 13.57 5.94 -19.24
CA ASP A 284 14.31 5.56 -20.45
C ASP A 284 15.76 6.07 -20.40
N GLU A 285 15.99 7.22 -19.76
CA GLU A 285 17.33 7.78 -19.55
C GLU A 285 18.19 6.88 -18.65
N MET A 286 17.63 6.35 -17.56
CA MET A 286 18.33 5.40 -16.67
C MET A 286 18.66 4.09 -17.39
N LEU A 287 17.73 3.57 -18.18
CA LEU A 287 17.96 2.36 -18.97
C LEU A 287 19.04 2.59 -20.04
N ASN A 288 19.01 3.74 -20.73
CA ASN A 288 20.04 4.12 -21.71
C ASN A 288 21.41 4.28 -21.07
N ALA A 289 21.48 4.92 -19.89
CA ALA A 289 22.71 5.07 -19.14
C ALA A 289 23.28 3.71 -18.71
N PHE A 290 22.43 2.75 -18.31
CA PHE A 290 22.88 1.38 -18.04
C PHE A 290 23.51 0.72 -19.28
N PHE A 291 22.85 0.78 -20.44
CA PHE A 291 23.40 0.19 -21.67
C PHE A 291 24.66 0.89 -22.17
N ALA A 292 24.80 2.18 -21.88
CA ALA A 292 26.02 2.94 -22.13
C ALA A 292 27.10 2.70 -21.07
N GLY A 293 26.76 2.19 -19.88
CA GLY A 293 27.67 1.95 -18.76
C GLY A 293 28.56 0.71 -18.90
N SER A 294 29.36 0.45 -17.86
CA SER A 294 30.25 -0.72 -17.76
C SER A 294 29.68 -1.86 -16.91
N ALA A 295 28.62 -1.61 -16.13
CA ALA A 295 27.85 -2.63 -15.41
C ALA A 295 27.43 -3.74 -16.37
N ARG A 296 27.48 -5.00 -15.93
CA ARG A 296 27.00 -6.15 -16.70
C ARG A 296 25.56 -6.49 -16.35
N HIS A 297 25.22 -6.36 -15.07
CA HIS A 297 23.92 -6.75 -14.53
C HIS A 297 23.21 -5.53 -13.92
N LEU A 298 21.91 -5.44 -14.18
CA LEU A 298 20.99 -4.50 -13.56
C LEU A 298 19.87 -5.27 -12.89
N TYR A 299 19.65 -5.05 -11.60
CA TYR A 299 18.54 -5.66 -10.86
C TYR A 299 17.48 -4.62 -10.57
N LEU A 300 16.23 -4.88 -10.95
CA LEU A 300 15.09 -3.98 -10.75
C LEU A 300 14.15 -4.59 -9.71
N ALA A 301 13.93 -3.89 -8.59
CA ALA A 301 13.08 -4.35 -7.49
C ALA A 301 12.14 -3.23 -7.00
N SER A 302 10.85 -3.54 -6.80
CA SER A 302 9.88 -2.57 -6.28
C SER A 302 9.71 -2.73 -4.77
N ALA A 303 9.68 -1.61 -4.06
CA ALA A 303 9.37 -1.48 -2.64
C ALA A 303 8.01 -0.77 -2.42
N SER A 304 7.21 -0.61 -3.47
CA SER A 304 5.96 0.16 -3.44
C SER A 304 4.74 -0.73 -3.17
N SER A 305 3.54 -0.27 -3.55
CA SER A 305 2.30 -1.06 -3.49
C SER A 305 1.88 -1.66 -4.84
N GLN A 306 2.53 -1.28 -5.96
CA GLN A 306 2.21 -1.76 -7.32
C GLN A 306 3.50 -1.91 -8.16
N ASP A 307 3.35 -2.15 -9.46
CA ASP A 307 4.43 -2.32 -10.45
C ASP A 307 4.80 -1.01 -11.18
N TRP A 308 4.30 0.12 -10.70
CA TRP A 308 4.36 1.39 -11.43
C TRP A 308 5.79 1.88 -11.67
N GLU A 309 6.70 1.61 -10.73
CA GLU A 309 8.08 2.08 -10.76
C GLU A 309 8.80 1.71 -12.06
N PHE A 310 8.50 0.53 -12.61
CA PHE A 310 9.12 -0.03 -13.81
C PHE A 310 8.19 -0.07 -15.02
N LYS A 311 7.09 0.68 -14.99
CA LYS A 311 6.08 0.72 -16.06
C LYS A 311 6.68 0.81 -17.47
N ARG A 312 7.65 1.70 -17.69
CA ARG A 312 8.29 1.88 -19.01
C ARG A 312 9.09 0.65 -19.45
N PHE A 313 9.79 0.00 -18.52
CA PHE A 313 10.51 -1.24 -18.79
C PHE A 313 9.51 -2.37 -19.11
N LEU A 314 8.42 -2.48 -18.37
CA LEU A 314 7.34 -3.45 -18.60
C LEU A 314 6.64 -3.25 -19.96
N GLU A 315 6.43 -2.00 -20.38
CA GLU A 315 5.90 -1.66 -21.72
C GLU A 315 6.85 -2.11 -22.85
N MET A 316 8.16 -2.04 -22.64
CA MET A 316 9.15 -2.57 -23.60
C MET A 316 9.19 -4.10 -23.57
N ALA A 317 9.18 -4.70 -22.38
CA ALA A 317 9.18 -6.15 -22.19
C ALA A 317 7.95 -6.84 -22.81
N SER A 318 6.79 -6.16 -22.82
CA SER A 318 5.57 -6.65 -23.47
C SER A 318 5.54 -6.42 -24.99
N GLY A 319 6.54 -5.71 -25.54
CA GLY A 319 6.58 -5.32 -26.96
C GLY A 319 5.67 -4.15 -27.33
N SER A 320 5.06 -3.48 -26.34
CA SER A 320 4.23 -2.28 -26.56
C SER A 320 5.07 -1.05 -26.92
N ARG A 321 6.38 -1.09 -26.63
CA ARG A 321 7.36 -0.06 -26.95
C ARG A 321 8.67 -0.72 -27.43
N PRO A 322 9.41 -0.12 -28.38
CA PRO A 322 10.71 -0.66 -28.78
C PRO A 322 11.77 -0.46 -27.69
N TRP A 323 12.77 -1.34 -27.67
CA TRP A 323 14.01 -1.15 -26.93
C TRP A 323 14.81 0.05 -27.47
N PRO A 324 15.76 0.60 -26.69
CA PRO A 324 16.65 1.65 -27.15
C PRO A 324 17.39 1.32 -28.45
N GLU A 325 17.75 2.36 -29.20
CA GLU A 325 18.50 2.20 -30.44
C GLU A 325 19.83 1.47 -30.22
N GLY A 326 20.15 0.51 -31.10
CA GLY A 326 21.36 -0.31 -30.99
C GLY A 326 21.30 -1.41 -29.91
N VAL A 327 20.18 -1.55 -29.21
CA VAL A 327 19.95 -2.60 -28.22
C VAL A 327 18.95 -3.62 -28.78
N SER A 328 19.28 -4.91 -28.68
CA SER A 328 18.39 -5.99 -29.06
C SER A 328 18.31 -7.07 -27.98
N LEU A 329 17.08 -7.47 -27.64
CA LEU A 329 16.83 -8.60 -26.75
C LEU A 329 17.25 -9.89 -27.46
N LEU A 330 18.19 -10.62 -26.87
CA LEU A 330 18.66 -11.92 -27.35
C LEU A 330 17.84 -13.07 -26.77
N GLU A 331 17.57 -13.00 -25.47
CA GLU A 331 16.93 -14.08 -24.73
C GLU A 331 16.19 -13.51 -23.51
N ARG A 332 15.03 -14.10 -23.20
CA ARG A 332 14.31 -13.91 -21.94
C ARG A 332 14.23 -15.25 -21.23
N ARG A 333 14.58 -15.28 -19.95
CA ARG A 333 14.46 -16.46 -19.07
C ARG A 333 13.57 -16.14 -17.89
N GLU A 334 12.68 -17.05 -17.54
CA GLU A 334 11.82 -16.93 -16.37
C GLU A 334 12.35 -17.84 -15.26
N ALA A 335 12.41 -17.31 -14.05
CA ALA A 335 12.75 -18.03 -12.82
C ALA A 335 11.66 -17.82 -11.77
N SER A 336 11.79 -18.47 -10.60
CA SER A 336 10.75 -18.46 -9.56
C SER A 336 10.46 -17.08 -8.96
N CYS A 337 11.43 -16.16 -8.96
CA CYS A 337 11.30 -14.84 -8.34
C CYS A 337 11.91 -13.70 -9.18
N TYR A 338 12.27 -13.96 -10.44
CA TYR A 338 12.73 -12.94 -11.37
C TYR A 338 12.55 -13.37 -12.82
N GLU A 339 12.57 -12.39 -13.70
CA GLU A 339 12.73 -12.57 -15.14
C GLU A 339 14.07 -11.95 -15.58
N GLN A 340 14.87 -12.70 -16.33
CA GLN A 340 16.16 -12.27 -16.86
C GLN A 340 16.02 -11.92 -18.33
N TYR A 341 16.47 -10.72 -18.70
CA TYR A 341 16.48 -10.19 -20.05
C TYR A 341 17.93 -9.99 -20.50
N ILE A 342 18.35 -10.74 -21.50
CA ILE A 342 19.73 -10.71 -22.01
C ILE A 342 19.76 -9.89 -23.30
N PHE A 343 20.53 -8.82 -23.30
CA PHE A 343 20.60 -7.86 -24.40
C PHE A 343 21.95 -7.88 -25.08
N ARG A 344 21.94 -7.75 -26.41
CA ARG A 344 23.09 -7.27 -27.18
C ARG A 344 23.01 -5.75 -27.24
N CYS A 345 24.09 -5.09 -26.87
CA CYS A 345 24.23 -3.64 -26.98
C CYS A 345 25.59 -3.31 -27.62
N PRO A 346 25.86 -2.04 -27.98
CA PRO A 346 27.12 -1.65 -28.62
C PRO A 346 28.37 -2.00 -27.80
N ARG A 347 28.24 -2.08 -26.48
CA ARG A 347 29.33 -2.38 -25.52
C ARG A 347 29.34 -3.83 -25.04
N GLY A 348 28.71 -4.75 -25.78
CA GLY A 348 28.71 -6.18 -25.53
C GLY A 348 27.36 -6.71 -25.03
N THR A 349 27.39 -7.79 -24.27
CA THR A 349 26.18 -8.36 -23.65
C THR A 349 25.92 -7.69 -22.31
N ARG A 350 24.64 -7.45 -21.99
CA ARG A 350 24.15 -6.90 -20.72
C ARG A 350 22.91 -7.64 -20.29
N GLU A 351 22.66 -7.72 -18.99
CA GLU A 351 21.53 -8.45 -18.45
C GLU A 351 20.73 -7.59 -17.49
N VAL A 352 19.42 -7.66 -17.60
CA VAL A 352 18.48 -7.02 -16.67
C VAL A 352 17.68 -8.09 -15.98
N PHE A 353 17.66 -8.07 -14.65
CA PHE A 353 16.88 -8.95 -13.80
C PHE A 353 15.71 -8.15 -13.24
N LEU A 354 14.50 -8.45 -13.70
CA LEU A 354 13.27 -7.90 -13.14
C LEU A 354 12.82 -8.81 -11.99
N ILE A 355 13.07 -8.39 -10.77
CA ILE A 355 12.71 -9.16 -9.56
C ILE A 355 11.20 -9.10 -9.35
N ALA A 356 10.61 -10.20 -8.90
CA ALA A 356 9.19 -10.28 -8.53
C ALA A 356 8.22 -9.84 -9.64
N GLU A 357 8.55 -10.06 -10.92
CA GLU A 357 7.76 -9.59 -12.07
C GLU A 357 7.56 -8.04 -12.09
N GLY A 358 8.37 -7.29 -11.34
CA GLY A 358 8.21 -5.85 -11.13
C GLY A 358 7.20 -5.47 -10.05
N LEU A 359 6.49 -6.45 -9.47
CA LEU A 359 5.61 -6.26 -8.31
C LEU A 359 6.43 -5.96 -7.05
N PRO A 360 5.80 -5.42 -5.99
CA PRO A 360 6.46 -5.20 -4.71
C PRO A 360 7.06 -6.48 -4.13
N VAL A 361 8.37 -6.47 -3.85
CA VAL A 361 9.10 -7.68 -3.47
C VAL A 361 8.60 -8.30 -2.16
N ASN A 362 8.17 -7.47 -1.19
CA ASN A 362 7.69 -7.90 0.12
C ASN A 362 6.34 -8.64 0.07
N PHE A 363 5.56 -8.49 -1.00
CA PHE A 363 4.28 -9.17 -1.21
C PHE A 363 4.36 -10.36 -2.19
N TYR A 364 5.49 -10.53 -2.87
CA TYR A 364 5.64 -11.56 -3.90
C TYR A 364 5.70 -13.02 -3.39
N PRO A 365 6.35 -13.34 -2.25
CA PRO A 365 6.37 -14.72 -1.78
C PRO A 365 4.96 -15.19 -1.42
N LYS A 366 4.54 -16.36 -1.92
CA LYS A 366 3.18 -16.89 -1.73
C LYS A 366 2.80 -17.10 -0.26
N ASP A 367 3.75 -17.56 0.55
CA ASP A 367 3.60 -17.74 2.00
C ASP A 367 4.22 -16.57 2.79
N GLY A 368 4.62 -15.51 2.09
CA GLY A 368 5.32 -14.36 2.64
C GLY A 368 4.37 -13.40 3.33
N ILE A 369 4.66 -13.09 4.59
CA ILE A 369 3.97 -12.03 5.32
C ILE A 369 4.76 -10.73 5.13
N SER A 370 4.12 -9.68 4.62
CA SER A 370 4.73 -8.34 4.56
C SER A 370 4.77 -7.68 5.93
N LEU A 371 3.65 -7.72 6.64
CA LEU A 371 3.51 -7.23 8.02
C LEU A 371 2.93 -8.34 8.88
N THR A 372 3.61 -8.65 9.98
CA THR A 372 3.14 -9.67 10.91
C THR A 372 1.76 -9.31 11.48
N TYR A 373 1.06 -10.32 11.98
CA TYR A 373 -0.17 -10.11 12.76
C TYR A 373 0.03 -9.13 13.91
N SER A 374 1.24 -9.09 14.47
CA SER A 374 1.60 -8.13 15.50
C SER A 374 1.60 -6.70 14.98
N VAL A 375 2.21 -6.42 13.83
CA VAL A 375 2.29 -5.05 13.32
C VAL A 375 0.96 -4.58 12.75
N ILE A 376 0.24 -5.44 12.00
CA ILE A 376 -1.04 -5.06 11.40
C ILE A 376 -2.14 -4.78 12.44
N ASP A 377 -2.01 -5.31 13.66
CA ASP A 377 -2.90 -5.02 14.80
C ASP A 377 -3.07 -3.50 15.00
N LEU A 378 -1.96 -2.76 15.00
CA LEU A 378 -1.97 -1.31 15.14
C LEU A 378 -2.70 -0.62 13.98
N ILE A 379 -2.49 -1.09 12.74
CA ILE A 379 -3.09 -0.46 11.55
C ILE A 379 -4.61 -0.63 11.59
N PHE A 380 -5.09 -1.83 11.91
CA PHE A 380 -6.53 -2.05 12.06
C PHE A 380 -7.11 -1.31 13.26
N ALA A 381 -6.35 -1.13 14.35
CA ALA A 381 -6.77 -0.32 15.48
C ALA A 381 -6.93 1.16 15.08
N GLU A 382 -6.01 1.74 14.30
CA GLU A 382 -6.14 3.11 13.78
C GLU A 382 -7.35 3.25 12.84
N MET A 383 -7.56 2.30 11.93
CA MET A 383 -8.71 2.28 11.03
C MET A 383 -10.02 2.28 11.82
N LEU A 384 -10.15 1.38 12.79
CA LEU A 384 -11.35 1.28 13.62
C LEU A 384 -11.54 2.54 14.48
N SER A 385 -10.46 3.05 15.06
CA SER A 385 -10.50 4.24 15.92
C SER A 385 -11.05 5.45 15.16
N MET A 386 -10.50 5.72 13.98
CA MET A 386 -11.00 6.81 13.12
C MET A 386 -12.44 6.54 12.64
N GLY A 387 -12.77 5.29 12.32
CA GLY A 387 -14.11 4.90 11.88
C GLY A 387 -15.18 5.11 12.96
N LEU A 388 -14.88 4.76 14.22
CA LEU A 388 -15.75 5.01 15.36
C LEU A 388 -16.02 6.51 15.55
N SER A 389 -15.01 7.35 15.38
CA SER A 389 -15.18 8.80 15.46
C SER A 389 -16.10 9.36 14.37
N PHE A 390 -16.06 8.82 13.14
CA PHE A 390 -17.06 9.18 12.12
C PHE A 390 -18.46 8.63 12.42
N CYS A 391 -18.57 7.47 13.04
CA CYS A 391 -19.87 6.93 13.44
C CYS A 391 -20.56 7.80 14.51
N PHE A 392 -19.82 8.33 15.48
CA PHE A 392 -20.42 8.95 16.67
C PHE A 392 -20.09 10.44 16.85
N GLY A 393 -19.31 11.05 15.95
CA GLY A 393 -19.00 12.48 15.92
C GLY A 393 -19.71 13.23 14.80
N ASP A 394 -19.66 14.57 14.87
CA ASP A 394 -20.14 15.46 13.81
C ASP A 394 -18.96 15.99 12.99
N TRP A 395 -18.79 15.44 11.79
CA TRP A 395 -17.62 15.67 10.95
C TRP A 395 -18.00 16.33 9.63
N LYS A 396 -17.22 17.36 9.26
CA LYS A 396 -17.39 18.01 7.96
C LYS A 396 -17.05 17.04 6.83
N LYS A 397 -17.83 17.11 5.75
CA LYS A 397 -17.68 16.32 4.51
C LYS A 397 -16.46 16.79 3.71
N ARG A 398 -15.29 16.30 4.11
CA ARG A 398 -13.99 16.55 3.49
C ARG A 398 -13.03 15.40 3.78
N LEU A 399 -11.85 15.45 3.19
CA LEU A 399 -10.73 14.59 3.56
C LEU A 399 -10.10 15.06 4.88
N TRP A 400 -9.89 14.11 5.78
CA TRP A 400 -9.24 14.25 7.08
C TRP A 400 -8.03 13.32 7.16
N LEU A 401 -6.95 13.76 7.80
CA LEU A 401 -5.75 12.95 8.01
C LEU A 401 -5.47 12.78 9.50
N LEU A 402 -5.31 11.52 9.92
CA LEU A 402 -4.76 11.18 11.23
C LEU A 402 -3.32 11.73 11.37
N GLY A 403 -2.95 12.21 12.56
CA GLY A 403 -1.66 12.86 12.84
C GLY A 403 -1.53 14.35 12.44
N SER A 404 -2.55 14.99 11.85
CA SER A 404 -2.40 16.35 11.29
C SER A 404 -2.96 17.53 12.11
N SER A 405 -3.88 17.33 13.06
CA SER A 405 -4.40 18.41 13.96
C SER A 405 -5.56 18.02 14.90
N GLN A 406 -6.04 16.78 14.90
CA GLN A 406 -7.17 16.35 15.74
C GLN A 406 -7.01 14.89 16.18
N ASP A 407 -7.34 14.60 17.44
CA ASP A 407 -7.47 13.23 17.93
C ASP A 407 -8.77 12.62 17.38
N PHE A 408 -8.64 11.62 16.51
CA PHE A 408 -9.77 10.89 15.93
C PHE A 408 -10.29 9.78 16.85
N SER A 409 -9.88 9.73 18.11
CA SER A 409 -10.36 8.76 19.09
C SER A 409 -10.72 9.44 20.40
N PRO A 410 -11.89 9.18 20.99
CA PRO A 410 -12.13 9.55 22.39
C PRO A 410 -11.47 8.59 23.38
N PHE A 411 -10.89 7.45 22.92
CA PHE A 411 -10.43 6.37 23.81
C PHE A 411 -8.92 6.25 23.90
N LEU A 412 -8.26 6.34 22.75
CA LEU A 412 -6.85 5.99 22.59
C LEU A 412 -6.24 6.89 21.51
N SER A 413 -5.34 7.76 21.91
CA SER A 413 -4.42 8.45 21.01
C SER A 413 -3.48 7.47 20.30
N GLU A 414 -2.84 7.90 19.22
CA GLU A 414 -1.82 7.09 18.51
C GLU A 414 -0.70 6.63 19.45
N ARG A 415 -0.30 7.49 20.39
CA ARG A 415 0.69 7.18 21.42
C ARG A 415 0.21 6.09 22.39
N GLU A 416 -1.06 6.12 22.79
CA GLU A 416 -1.61 5.10 23.68
C GLU A 416 -1.81 3.77 22.95
N LEU A 417 -2.21 3.78 21.67
CA LEU A 417 -2.24 2.59 20.83
C LEU A 417 -0.85 1.95 20.74
N ALA A 418 0.18 2.76 20.46
CA ALA A 418 1.56 2.30 20.47
C ALA A 418 1.96 1.75 21.85
N ALA A 419 1.62 2.43 22.96
CA ALA A 419 1.94 1.96 24.31
C ALA A 419 1.32 0.59 24.61
N LEU A 420 0.03 0.40 24.29
CA LEU A 420 -0.67 -0.88 24.42
C LEU A 420 -0.01 -1.96 23.58
N TRP A 421 0.39 -1.63 22.36
CA TRP A 421 1.08 -2.56 21.47
C TRP A 421 2.40 -3.04 22.06
N PHE A 422 3.26 -2.13 22.54
CA PHE A 422 4.50 -2.50 23.23
C PHE A 422 4.23 -3.37 24.45
N SER A 423 3.18 -3.06 25.23
CA SER A 423 2.80 -3.84 26.41
C SER A 423 2.30 -5.25 26.06
N PHE A 424 1.32 -5.37 25.17
CA PHE A 424 0.69 -6.65 24.82
C PHE A 424 1.64 -7.61 24.10
N TYR A 425 2.57 -7.08 23.30
CA TYR A 425 3.58 -7.87 22.61
C TYR A 425 4.89 -8.02 23.39
N HIS A 426 4.92 -7.57 24.66
CA HIS A 426 6.07 -7.67 25.56
C HIS A 426 7.37 -7.09 24.96
N LEU A 427 7.24 -5.96 24.28
CA LEU A 427 8.34 -5.30 23.58
C LEU A 427 9.03 -4.29 24.50
N THR A 428 10.34 -4.19 24.34
CA THR A 428 11.14 -3.13 24.97
C THR A 428 11.29 -1.96 24.01
N GLY A 429 11.54 -0.75 24.51
CA GLY A 429 11.90 0.39 23.67
C GLY A 429 10.85 1.48 23.50
N PHE A 430 9.66 1.37 24.11
CA PHE A 430 8.67 2.46 24.05
C PHE A 430 9.24 3.77 24.61
N GLU A 431 9.86 3.76 25.79
CA GLU A 431 10.46 4.96 26.40
C GLU A 431 11.70 5.46 25.64
N GLN A 432 12.53 4.54 25.14
CA GLN A 432 13.74 4.87 24.36
C GLN A 432 13.39 5.48 23.00
N ALA A 433 12.25 5.09 22.43
CA ALA A 433 11.66 5.69 21.24
C ALA A 433 10.79 6.92 21.57
N GLN A 434 10.76 7.41 22.82
CA GLN A 434 9.83 8.48 23.27
C GLN A 434 8.36 8.25 22.90
N GLY A 435 7.96 6.99 22.76
CA GLY A 435 6.64 6.55 22.35
C GLY A 435 6.49 6.27 20.86
N VAL A 436 7.30 6.89 19.98
CA VAL A 436 7.27 6.68 18.53
C VAL A 436 8.68 6.88 17.93
N PRO A 437 9.27 5.86 17.23
CA PRO A 437 10.66 5.94 16.74
C PRO A 437 10.95 7.14 15.84
N GLU A 438 12.24 7.49 15.71
CA GLU A 438 12.69 8.59 14.86
C GLU A 438 12.04 8.58 13.48
N SER A 439 11.37 9.69 13.20
CA SER A 439 10.59 9.92 12.00
C SER A 439 11.47 10.25 10.80
N HIS A 440 10.87 10.22 9.61
CA HIS A 440 11.45 10.94 8.48
C HIS A 440 11.51 12.44 8.86
N PRO A 441 12.65 13.14 8.71
CA PRO A 441 12.78 14.55 9.15
C PRO A 441 11.79 15.53 8.50
N GLN A 442 11.21 15.13 7.37
CA GLN A 442 10.15 15.86 6.65
C GLN A 442 8.74 15.27 6.86
N ALA A 443 8.46 14.60 7.99
CA ALA A 443 7.17 13.96 8.23
C ALA A 443 5.98 14.92 8.07
N ASP A 444 6.01 16.07 8.73
CA ASP A 444 4.94 17.07 8.63
C ASP A 444 4.77 17.60 7.21
N TYR A 445 5.87 17.82 6.50
CA TYR A 445 5.85 18.23 5.10
C TYR A 445 5.24 17.15 4.19
N LEU A 446 5.63 15.89 4.36
CA LEU A 446 5.08 14.75 3.63
C LEU A 446 3.58 14.56 3.90
N ARG A 447 3.14 14.83 5.14
CA ARG A 447 1.73 14.82 5.53
C ARG A 447 0.96 15.96 4.88
N ALA A 448 1.49 17.18 4.91
CA ALA A 448 0.87 18.34 4.27
C ALA A 448 0.70 18.17 2.75
N ARG A 449 1.70 17.59 2.06
CA ARG A 449 1.63 17.31 0.61
C ARG A 449 0.47 16.40 0.23
N VAL A 450 0.02 15.52 1.12
CA VAL A 450 -1.17 14.69 0.88
C VAL A 450 -2.43 15.56 0.79
N LEU A 451 -2.56 16.59 1.62
CA LEU A 451 -3.71 17.51 1.63
C LEU A 451 -3.66 18.56 0.52
N GLU A 452 -2.51 19.20 0.34
CA GLU A 452 -2.34 20.29 -0.63
C GLU A 452 -2.39 19.77 -2.08
N GLY A 453 -1.97 18.51 -2.26
CA GLY A 453 -1.86 17.82 -3.53
C GLY A 453 -0.97 18.60 -4.49
N SER A 454 0.33 18.26 -4.49
CA SER A 454 1.27 18.75 -5.48
C SER A 454 0.68 18.58 -6.88
N GLY A 455 0.49 19.71 -7.57
CA GLY A 455 -0.08 19.79 -8.92
C GLY A 455 0.80 19.21 -10.03
N LYS A 456 1.74 18.34 -9.67
CA LYS A 456 2.61 17.54 -10.53
C LYS A 456 3.02 16.36 -9.65
N ASP A 457 2.53 15.17 -9.97
CA ASP A 457 3.09 13.85 -9.61
C ASP A 457 2.06 12.82 -10.11
N CYS A 458 2.08 12.64 -11.43
CA CYS A 458 1.68 11.44 -12.15
C CYS A 458 2.94 10.91 -12.84
#